data_AF-A0A133VK78-F1
#
_entry.id   AF-A0A133VK78-F1
#
_cell.length_a   1.000
_cell.length_b   1.000
_cell.length_c   1.000
_cell.angle_alpha   90.00
_cell.angle_beta   90.00
_cell.angle_gamma   90.00
#
_symmetry.space_group_name_H-M   'P 1'
#
loop_
_entity.id
_entity.type
_entity.pdbx_description
1 polymer ?
#
loop_
_entity_poly.entity_id
_entity_poly.type
_entity_poly.pdbx_seq_one_letter_code
_entity_poly.pdbx_strand_id
1 'polypeptide(L)' 'MSDLEEDIAVEVGNIGAGHAANALANLLGCPVDMSVPSAGLLEVQELEDEFRSKEDEIFYGIYVPVEEGLEGGVLLMVSR' A
#
# COMPACT_ATOMS: atom_id res chain seq x y z
N MET A 1 -3.31 -9.01 15.15
CA MET A 1 -3.83 -7.63 15.10
C MET A 1 -5.21 -7.65 15.73
N SER A 2 -5.51 -6.72 16.62
CA SER A 2 -6.86 -6.51 17.13
C SER A 2 -7.67 -5.65 16.17
N ASP A 3 -9.00 -5.73 16.24
CA ASP A 3 -9.91 -4.94 15.40
C ASP A 3 -9.61 -3.43 15.48
N LEU A 4 -9.25 -2.94 16.68
CA LEU A 4 -8.89 -1.53 16.87
C LEU A 4 -7.58 -1.16 16.15
N GLU A 5 -6.59 -2.04 16.14
CA GLU A 5 -5.34 -1.81 15.42
C GLU A 5 -5.56 -1.81 13.90
N GLU A 6 -6.50 -2.62 13.41
CA GLU A 6 -6.95 -2.63 12.01
C GLU A 6 -7.62 -1.34 11.60
N ASP A 7 -8.60 -0.89 12.37
CA ASP A 7 -9.29 0.38 12.11
C ASP A 7 -8.31 1.56 12.11
N ILE A 8 -7.36 1.58 13.06
CA ILE A 8 -6.33 2.62 13.12
C ILE A 8 -5.42 2.56 11.89
N ALA A 9 -4.98 1.38 11.47
CA ALA A 9 -4.12 1.23 10.30
C ALA A 9 -4.84 1.67 9.01
N VAL A 10 -6.12 1.34 8.86
CA VAL A 10 -6.96 1.79 7.75
C VAL A 10 -7.11 3.31 7.76
N GLU A 11 -7.36 3.94 8.92
CA GLU A 11 -7.50 5.39 9.02
C GLU A 11 -6.20 6.12 8.67
N VAL A 12 -5.06 5.68 9.22
CA VAL A 12 -3.75 6.24 8.88
C VAL A 12 -3.44 6.05 7.39
N GLY A 13 -3.78 4.88 6.84
CA GLY A 13 -3.66 4.58 5.43
C GLY A 13 -4.48 5.53 4.56
N ASN A 14 -5.74 5.78 4.90
CA ASN A 14 -6.62 6.70 4.19
C ASN A 14 -6.12 8.15 4.22
N ILE A 15 -5.56 8.60 5.33
CA ILE A 15 -4.92 9.94 5.42
C ILE A 15 -3.75 10.03 4.44
N GLY A 16 -2.86 9.03 4.44
CA GLY A 16 -1.71 8.97 3.52
C GLY A 16 -2.15 8.88 2.05
N ALA A 17 -3.13 8.03 1.75
CA ALA A 17 -3.72 7.85 0.44
C ALA A 17 -4.36 9.14 -0.08
N GLY A 18 -5.08 9.89 0.75
CA GLY A 18 -5.65 11.18 0.39
C GLY A 18 -4.58 12.22 0.01
N HIS A 19 -3.46 12.26 0.75
CA HIS A 19 -2.32 13.10 0.37
C HIS A 19 -1.69 12.67 -0.95
N ALA A 20 -1.48 11.37 -1.14
CA ALA A 20 -0.93 10.81 -2.38
C ALA A 20 -1.86 11.07 -3.58
N ALA A 21 -3.17 10.88 -3.42
CA ALA A 21 -4.17 11.13 -4.45
C ALA A 21 -4.17 12.61 -4.88
N ASN A 22 -4.12 13.55 -3.93
CA ASN A 22 -4.02 14.97 -4.25
C ASN A 22 -2.73 15.31 -5.01
N ALA A 23 -1.59 14.77 -4.57
CA ALA A 23 -0.31 14.99 -5.25
C ALA A 23 -0.32 14.40 -6.68
N LEU A 24 -0.89 13.20 -6.84
CA LEU A 24 -1.00 12.55 -8.13
C LEU A 24 -1.98 13.27 -9.06
N ALA A 25 -3.13 13.73 -8.53
CA ALA A 25 -4.10 14.53 -9.27
C ALA A 25 -3.47 15.82 -9.81
N ASN A 26 -2.66 16.50 -8.99
CA ASN A 26 -1.91 17.69 -9.41
C ASN A 26 -0.87 17.38 -10.50
N LEU A 27 -0.18 16.25 -10.39
CA LEU A 27 0.81 15.81 -11.37
C LEU A 27 0.17 15.48 -12.74
N LEU A 28 -1.00 14.83 -12.72
CA LEU A 28 -1.70 14.36 -13.91
C LEU A 28 -2.65 15.39 -14.52
N GLY A 29 -3.07 16.40 -13.74
CA GLY A 29 -4.05 17.39 -14.14
C GLY A 29 -5.49 16.85 -14.22
N CYS A 30 -5.80 15.76 -13.52
CA CYS A 30 -7.14 15.17 -13.44
C CYS A 30 -7.46 14.71 -12.01
N PRO A 31 -8.75 14.62 -11.64
CA PRO A 31 -9.14 14.08 -10.33
C PRO A 31 -8.66 12.63 -10.15
N VAL A 32 -8.12 12.35 -8.97
CA VAL A 32 -7.74 11.01 -8.53
C VAL A 32 -8.39 10.79 -7.16
N ASP A 33 -9.00 9.62 -6.99
CA ASP A 33 -9.57 9.16 -5.73
C ASP A 33 -8.85 7.88 -5.28
N MET A 34 -8.59 7.75 -3.98
CA MET A 34 -7.85 6.64 -3.41
C MET A 34 -8.34 6.37 -1.99
N SER A 35 -8.57 5.09 -1.68
CA SER A 35 -8.97 4.62 -0.36
C SER A 35 -8.22 3.34 0.01
N VAL A 36 -7.97 3.15 1.29
CA VAL A 36 -7.46 1.92 1.87
C VAL A 36 -8.65 1.09 2.38
N PRO A 37 -9.00 -0.02 1.71
CA PRO A 37 -10.21 -0.79 2.03
C PRO A 37 -10.04 -1.70 3.25
N SER A 38 -8.82 -2.14 3.54
CA SER A 38 -8.49 -3.01 4.67
C SER A 38 -7.00 -2.90 5.02
N ALA A 39 -6.64 -3.34 6.22
CA ALA A 39 -5.26 -3.46 6.67
C ALA A 39 -5.07 -4.80 7.38
N GLY A 40 -3.84 -5.30 7.43
CA GLY A 40 -3.56 -6.56 8.09
C GLY A 40 -2.07 -6.77 8.32
N LEU A 41 -1.77 -7.76 9.16
CA LEU A 41 -0.41 -8.26 9.33
C LEU A 41 -0.30 -9.57 8.58
N LEU A 42 0.78 -9.70 7.82
CA LEU A 42 1.12 -10.86 7.03
C LEU A 42 2.57 -11.24 7.31
N GLU A 43 2.85 -12.53 7.43
CA GLU A 43 4.23 -13.01 7.40
C GLU A 43 4.79 -12.92 5.98
N VAL A 44 6.09 -12.62 5.87
CA VAL A 44 6.75 -12.47 4.56
C VAL A 44 6.65 -13.74 3.70
N GLN A 45 6.53 -14.91 4.33
CA GLN A 45 6.40 -16.18 3.63
C GLN A 45 5.04 -16.32 2.92
N GLU A 46 3.99 -15.74 3.50
CA GLU A 46 2.63 -15.80 2.95
C GLU A 46 2.46 -14.89 1.72
N LEU A 47 3.36 -13.90 1.51
CA LEU A 47 3.39 -13.10 0.28
C LEU A 47 3.60 -13.99 -0.95
N GLU A 48 4.44 -15.03 -0.84
CA GLU A 48 4.68 -15.94 -1.96
C GLU A 48 3.41 -16.68 -2.37
N ASP A 49 2.65 -17.17 -1.40
CA ASP A 49 1.38 -17.86 -1.66
C ASP A 49 0.38 -16.94 -2.35
N GLU A 50 0.33 -15.68 -1.95
CA GLU A 50 -0.58 -14.69 -2.52
C GLU A 50 -0.23 -14.35 -3.98
N PHE A 51 1.06 -14.30 -4.30
CA PHE A 51 1.54 -14.10 -5.68
C PHE A 51 1.47 -15.36 -6.54
N ARG A 52 1.62 -16.55 -5.95
CA ARG A 52 1.56 -17.83 -6.69
C ARG A 52 0.19 -18.05 -7.34
N SER A 53 -0.88 -17.54 -6.74
CA SER A 53 -2.22 -17.59 -7.35
C SER A 53 -2.36 -16.70 -8.61
N LYS A 54 -1.37 -15.86 -8.90
CA LYS A 54 -1.36 -14.82 -9.94
C LYS A 54 -0.13 -14.94 -10.86
N GLU A 55 0.36 -16.16 -11.09
CA GLU A 55 1.62 -16.45 -11.80
C GLU A 55 1.76 -15.80 -13.19
N ASP A 56 0.65 -15.56 -13.91
CA ASP A 56 0.65 -14.93 -15.23
C ASP A 56 0.55 -13.38 -15.18
N GLU A 57 0.44 -12.79 -13.99
CA GLU A 57 0.23 -11.36 -13.79
C GLU A 57 1.56 -10.61 -13.61
N ILE A 58 1.75 -9.51 -14.36
CA ILE A 58 2.95 -8.69 -14.25
C ILE A 58 2.68 -7.60 -13.21
N PHE A 59 3.51 -7.59 -12.16
CA PHE A 59 3.51 -6.55 -11.14
C PHE A 59 4.64 -5.54 -11.39
N TYR A 60 4.31 -4.26 -11.30
CA TYR A 60 5.27 -3.17 -11.20
C TYR A 60 5.40 -2.79 -9.73
N GLY A 61 6.63 -2.87 -9.22
CA GLY A 61 6.95 -2.59 -7.82
C GLY A 61 7.78 -1.31 -7.66
N ILE A 62 7.43 -0.48 -6.69
CA ILE A 62 8.21 0.68 -6.25
C ILE A 62 8.52 0.49 -4.77
N TYR A 63 9.81 0.33 -4.44
CA TYR A 63 10.29 0.23 -3.06
C TYR A 63 10.90 1.55 -2.61
N VAL A 64 10.43 2.06 -1.47
CA VAL A 64 10.92 3.27 -0.84
C VAL A 64 11.48 2.89 0.54
N PRO A 65 12.80 2.90 0.75
CA PRO A 65 13.38 2.63 2.06
C PRO A 65 13.05 3.76 3.04
N VAL A 66 12.87 3.41 4.31
CA VAL A 66 12.73 4.33 5.43
C VAL A 66 13.95 4.15 6.33
N GLU A 67 14.74 5.22 6.48
CA GLU A 67 16.03 5.16 7.19
C GLU A 67 15.98 5.81 8.58
N GLU A 68 14.99 6.67 8.85
CA GLU A 68 14.82 7.36 10.12
C GLU A 68 13.40 7.15 10.68
N GLY A 69 13.30 6.86 11.98
CA GLY A 69 12.03 6.69 12.70
C GLY A 69 11.42 5.29 12.63
N LEU A 70 11.64 4.55 11.54
CA LEU A 70 11.24 3.15 11.40
C LEU A 70 12.25 2.42 10.52
N GLU A 71 12.72 1.24 10.96
CA GLU A 71 13.59 0.38 10.15
C GLU A 71 12.73 -0.45 9.19
N GLY A 72 12.84 -0.18 7.88
CA GLY A 72 12.11 -0.92 6.87
C GLY A 72 11.92 -0.12 5.57
N GLY A 73 10.79 -0.35 4.90
CA GLY A 73 10.45 0.36 3.69
C GLY A 73 8.99 0.17 3.29
N VAL A 74 8.53 1.03 2.40
CA VAL A 74 7.21 0.95 1.78
C VAL A 74 7.36 0.32 0.40
N LEU A 75 6.59 -0.73 0.14
CA LEU A 75 6.50 -1.36 -1.17
C LEU A 75 5.11 -1.07 -1.77
N LEU A 76 5.08 -0.30 -2.86
CA LEU A 76 3.89 -0.14 -3.68
C LEU A 76 3.93 -1.14 -4.83
N MET A 77 2.87 -1.90 -5.02
CA MET A 77 2.73 -2.83 -6.14
C MET A 77 1.46 -2.53 -6.91
N VAL A 78 1.59 -2.53 -8.24
CA VAL A 78 0.47 -2.35 -9.17
C VAL A 78 0.59 -3.39 -10.26
N SER A 79 -0.48 -4.13 -10.52
CA SER A 79 -0.56 -5.00 -11.69
C SER A 79 -1.06 -4.25 -12.91
N ARG A 80 -0.82 -4.84 -14.08
CA ARG A 80 -1.24 -4.31 -15.38
C ARG A 80 -2.74 -4.43 -15.62
#